data_AF-A0AAE3XL31-F1
#
_entry.id   AF-A0AAE3XL31-F1
#
_cell.length_a   1.000
_cell.length_b   1.000
_cell.length_c   1.000
_cell.angle_alpha   90.00
_cell.angle_beta   90.00
_cell.angle_gamma   90.00
#
_symmetry.space_group_name_H-M   'P 1'
#
loop_
_entity.id
_entity.type
_entity.pdbx_description
1 polymer ?
#
loop_
_entity_poly.entity_id
_entity_poly.type
_entity_poly.pdbx_seq_one_letter_code
_entity_poly.pdbx_strand_id
1 'polypeptide(L)'
;MNLKIDSEFRNICSEILEHNLNLENWAEIESDDMFQTENYAGGFDGTELEFCFSYFNEKKDEFWFQFPLSEVSLIVKGQIETLNIRPADV
;
A
#
# COMPACT_ATOMS: atom_id res chain seq x y z
N MET A 1 9.73 -1.22 11.78
CA MET A 1 8.97 -0.29 12.66
C MET A 1 7.49 -0.51 12.38
N ASN A 2 6.57 0.05 13.16
CA ASN A 2 5.14 -0.09 12.88
C ASN A 2 4.54 1.28 12.54
N LEU A 3 3.91 1.37 11.38
CA LEU A 3 3.08 2.49 10.97
C LEU A 3 1.65 2.23 11.42
N LYS A 4 1.03 3.17 12.12
CA LYS A 4 -0.42 3.12 12.36
C LYS A 4 -1.13 3.53 11.09
N ILE A 5 -2.07 2.70 10.63
CA ILE A 5 -2.88 3.02 9.46
C ILE A 5 -3.79 4.21 9.79
N ASP A 6 -3.63 5.28 9.02
CA ASP A 6 -4.48 6.47 9.08
C ASP A 6 -5.63 6.39 8.07
N SER A 7 -6.41 7.46 7.98
CA SER A 7 -7.51 7.56 7.01
C SER A 7 -7.01 7.71 5.57
N GLU A 8 -5.83 8.30 5.35
CA GLU A 8 -5.28 8.50 4.01
C GLU A 8 -4.97 7.14 3.38
N PHE A 9 -4.22 6.29 4.08
CA PHE A 9 -3.90 4.97 3.60
C PHE A 9 -5.13 4.03 3.53
N ARG A 10 -6.09 4.19 4.46
CA ARG A 10 -7.35 3.43 4.38
C ARG A 10 -8.18 3.81 3.15
N ASN A 11 -8.14 5.06 2.70
CA ASN A 11 -8.83 5.49 1.49
C ASN A 11 -8.19 4.86 0.24
N ILE A 12 -6.86 4.79 0.17
CA ILE A 12 -6.15 4.06 -0.89
C ILE A 12 -6.59 2.60 -0.92
N CYS A 13 -6.62 1.92 0.23
CA CYS A 13 -7.09 0.53 0.31
C CYS A 13 -8.57 0.38 -0.11
N SER A 14 -9.40 1.40 0.14
CA SER A 14 -10.79 1.40 -0.33
C SER A 14 -10.87 1.51 -1.85
N GLU A 15 -10.06 2.38 -2.45
CA GLU A 15 -9.94 2.53 -3.91
C GLU A 15 -9.48 1.22 -4.57
N ILE A 16 -8.46 0.55 -4.01
CA ILE A 16 -8.01 -0.77 -4.48
C ILE A 16 -9.16 -1.79 -4.49
N LEU A 17 -10.03 -1.81 -3.48
CA LEU A 17 -11.21 -2.70 -3.46
C LEU A 17 -12.25 -2.32 -4.53
N GLU A 18 -12.43 -1.03 -4.79
CA GLU A 18 -13.40 -0.54 -5.77
C GLU A 18 -13.04 -0.94 -7.20
N HIS A 19 -11.75 -1.12 -7.51
CA HIS A 19 -11.30 -1.71 -8.77
C HIS A 19 -11.82 -3.15 -8.97
N ASN A 20 -12.08 -3.89 -7.89
CA ASN A 20 -12.63 -5.24 -7.92
C ASN A 20 -11.86 -6.20 -8.85
N LEU A 21 -10.52 -6.10 -8.80
CA LEU A 21 -9.60 -6.92 -9.60
C LEU A 21 -9.04 -8.07 -8.76
N ASN A 22 -8.74 -9.18 -9.43
CA ASN A 22 -8.00 -10.29 -8.84
C ASN A 22 -6.49 -10.09 -9.01
N LEU A 23 -5.68 -11.00 -8.45
CA LEU A 23 -4.21 -10.95 -8.55
C LEU A 23 -3.71 -10.98 -10.00
N GLU A 24 -4.32 -11.78 -10.89
CA GLU A 24 -3.90 -11.87 -12.29
C GLU A 24 -4.11 -10.54 -13.01
N ASN A 25 -5.25 -9.87 -12.80
CA ASN A 25 -5.52 -8.57 -13.41
C ASN A 25 -4.65 -7.46 -12.85
N TRP A 26 -4.33 -7.50 -11.55
CA TRP A 26 -3.37 -6.56 -10.97
C TRP A 26 -1.96 -6.75 -11.53
N ALA A 27 -1.53 -7.99 -11.71
CA ALA A 27 -0.24 -8.31 -12.34
C ALA A 27 -0.19 -7.92 -13.83
N GLU A 28 -1.32 -7.94 -14.54
CA GLU A 28 -1.39 -7.44 -15.93
C GLU A 28 -1.29 -5.91 -16.01
N ILE A 29 -1.74 -5.19 -14.98
CA ILE A 29 -1.66 -3.73 -14.92
C ILE A 29 -0.25 -3.28 -14.56
N GLU A 30 0.38 -3.91 -13.56
CA GLU A 30 1.75 -3.66 -13.06
C GLU A 30 2.15 -2.17 -13.07
N SER A 31 1.96 -1.50 -11.94
CA SER A 31 2.29 -0.08 -11.81
C SER A 31 2.72 0.19 -10.38
N ASP A 32 3.98 0.60 -10.21
CA ASP A 32 4.59 0.86 -8.91
C ASP A 32 4.17 2.20 -8.30
N ASP A 33 3.45 3.04 -9.04
CA ASP A 33 3.12 4.41 -8.66
C ASP A 33 1.66 4.80 -8.95
N MET A 34 0.77 3.82 -9.14
CA MET A 34 -0.66 4.04 -9.46
C MET A 34 -1.40 4.87 -8.41
N PHE A 35 -1.07 4.73 -7.13
CA PHE A 35 -1.72 5.41 -6.02
C PHE A 35 -0.75 6.42 -5.39
N GLN A 36 -1.09 7.70 -5.48
CA GLN A 36 -0.27 8.79 -4.93
C GLN A 36 -1.13 9.79 -4.16
N THR A 37 -0.68 10.09 -2.95
CA THR A 37 -1.31 11.02 -2.00
C THR A 37 -0.24 11.92 -1.38
N GLU A 38 -0.54 12.63 -0.29
CA GLU A 38 0.43 13.55 0.32
C GLU A 38 1.58 12.80 0.98
N ASN A 39 1.27 11.67 1.63
CA ASN A 39 2.22 10.92 2.43
C ASN A 39 2.49 9.49 1.91
N TYR A 40 1.72 9.02 0.92
CA TYR A 40 1.88 7.68 0.38
C TYR A 40 2.00 7.69 -1.14
N ALA A 41 2.90 6.89 -1.67
CA ALA A 41 3.03 6.60 -3.10
C ALA A 41 3.30 5.11 -3.29
N GLY A 42 2.63 4.46 -4.23
CA GLY A 42 2.85 3.04 -4.47
C GLY A 42 1.87 2.44 -5.46
N GLY A 43 1.95 1.13 -5.61
CA GLY A 43 1.07 0.36 -6.47
C GLY A 43 1.38 -1.12 -6.43
N PHE A 44 1.05 -1.86 -7.48
CA PHE A 44 1.14 -3.32 -7.50
C PHE A 44 2.33 -3.80 -8.30
N ASP A 45 3.21 -4.57 -7.65
CA ASP A 45 4.35 -5.25 -8.28
C ASP A 45 3.89 -6.66 -8.73
N GLY A 46 3.87 -6.88 -10.05
CA GLY A 46 3.46 -8.14 -10.66
C GLY A 46 4.45 -9.30 -10.45
N THR A 47 5.70 -9.01 -10.10
CA THR A 47 6.74 -10.01 -9.81
C THR A 47 6.63 -10.50 -8.38
N GLU A 48 6.42 -9.60 -7.42
CA GLU A 48 6.26 -9.93 -6.00
C GLU A 48 4.82 -10.34 -5.65
N LEU A 49 3.84 -9.99 -6.50
CA LEU A 49 2.40 -10.17 -6.27
C LEU A 49 1.88 -9.44 -5.03
N GLU A 50 2.48 -8.28 -4.75
CA GLU A 50 2.19 -7.46 -3.58
C GLU A 50 1.98 -6.00 -3.95
N PHE A 51 1.25 -5.30 -3.09
CA PHE A 51 1.21 -3.85 -3.13
C PHE A 51 2.44 -3.29 -2.42
N CYS A 52 3.27 -2.55 -3.15
CA CYS A 52 4.50 -1.93 -2.67
C CYS A 52 4.27 -0.43 -2.52
N PHE A 53 4.56 0.11 -1.33
CA PHE A 53 4.32 1.50 -1.01
C PHE A 53 5.49 2.15 -0.28
N SER A 54 5.72 3.41 -0.63
CA SER A 54 6.48 4.38 0.13
C SER A 54 5.56 5.20 1.02
N TYR A 55 5.95 5.39 2.28
CA TYR A 55 5.38 6.32 3.24
C TYR A 55 6.41 7.42 3.56
N PHE A 56 5.97 8.67 3.53
CA PHE A 56 6.78 9.83 3.88
C PHE A 56 6.29 10.43 5.19
N ASN A 57 7.15 10.46 6.20
CA ASN A 57 6.80 11.11 7.47
C ASN A 57 6.84 12.65 7.35
N GLU A 58 6.55 13.36 8.44
CA GLU A 58 6.60 14.84 8.49
C GLU A 58 7.97 15.44 8.12
N LYS A 59 9.05 14.69 8.34
CA LYS A 59 10.42 15.09 8.00
C LYS A 59 10.81 14.72 6.56
N LYS A 60 9.89 14.10 5.82
CA LYS A 60 10.12 13.53 4.48
C LYS A 60 11.16 12.41 4.46
N ASP A 61 11.36 11.73 5.59
CA ASP A 61 12.05 10.44 5.59
C ASP A 61 11.12 9.41 4.92
N GLU A 62 11.69 8.59 4.03
CA GLU A 62 10.96 7.57 3.29
C GLU A 62 11.04 6.20 3.97
N PHE A 63 9.92 5.50 3.99
CA PHE A 63 9.79 4.15 4.50
C PHE A 63 9.05 3.27 3.52
N TRP A 64 9.53 2.04 3.33
CA TRP A 64 8.90 1.06 2.45
C TRP A 64 8.14 0.02 3.24
N PHE A 65 7.05 -0.45 2.64
CA PHE A 65 6.26 -1.56 3.12
C PHE A 65 5.51 -2.23 1.98
N GLN A 66 5.15 -3.48 2.20
CA GLN A 66 4.45 -4.31 1.23
C GLN A 66 3.37 -5.14 1.93
N PHE A 67 2.31 -5.45 1.21
CA PHE A 67 1.21 -6.29 1.70
C PHE A 67 0.46 -6.93 0.51
N PRO A 68 -0.10 -8.14 0.69
CA PRO A 68 -0.83 -8.80 -0.38
C PRO A 68 -2.24 -8.23 -0.56
N LEU A 69 -2.83 -8.44 -1.75
CA LEU A 69 -4.23 -8.07 -2.06
C LEU A 69 -5.24 -8.60 -1.03
N SER A 70 -4.98 -9.77 -0.43
CA SER A 70 -5.84 -10.38 0.59
C SER A 70 -5.99 -9.53 1.86
N GLU A 71 -4.99 -8.69 2.19
CA GLU A 71 -5.00 -7.84 3.38
C GLU A 71 -5.79 -6.54 3.18
N VAL A 72 -5.99 -6.09 1.94
CA VAL A 72 -6.70 -4.83 1.62
C VAL A 72 -8.06 -4.77 2.31
N SER A 73 -8.86 -5.84 2.22
CA SER A 73 -10.19 -5.87 2.85
C SER A 73 -10.15 -5.84 4.38
N LEU A 74 -9.07 -6.36 4.99
CA LEU A 74 -8.87 -6.38 6.43
C LEU A 74 -8.47 -4.98 6.93
N ILE A 75 -7.65 -4.26 6.16
CA ILE A 75 -7.28 -2.87 6.42
C ILE A 75 -8.52 -1.96 6.38
N VAL A 76 -9.33 -2.06 5.32
CA VAL A 76 -10.56 -1.26 5.18
C VAL A 76 -11.55 -1.53 6.31
N LYS A 77 -11.64 -2.77 6.79
CA LYS A 77 -12.50 -3.16 7.94
C LYS A 77 -11.90 -2.80 9.31
N GLY A 78 -10.64 -2.35 9.37
CA GLY A 78 -9.93 -2.08 10.61
C GLY A 78 -9.55 -3.31 11.42
N GLN A 79 -9.39 -4.45 10.76
CA GLN A 79 -8.87 -5.68 11.37
C GLN A 79 -7.33 -5.70 11.35
N ILE A 80 -6.72 -4.97 10.40
CA ILE A 80 -5.31 -4.60 10.42
C ILE A 80 -5.26 -3.10 10.69
N GLU A 81 -4.60 -2.70 11.78
CA GLU A 81 -4.47 -1.30 12.19
C GLU A 81 -3.04 -0.79 12.11
N THR A 82 -2.08 -1.68 11.87
CA THR A 82 -0.65 -1.36 11.78
C THR A 82 0.04 -2.15 10.69
N LEU A 83 0.98 -1.51 9.99
CA LEU A 83 1.83 -2.14 8.99
C LEU A 83 3.29 -2.12 9.44
N ASN A 84 4.03 -3.19 9.12
CA ASN A 84 5.46 -3.20 9.31
C ASN A 84 6.11 -2.38 8.20
N ILE A 85 6.88 -1.37 8.59
CA ILE A 85 7.60 -0.49 7.66
C ILE A 85 9.11 -0.56 7.95
N ARG A 86 9.92 -0.40 6.92
CA ARG A 86 11.38 -0.28 7.02
C ARG A 86 11.84 1.05 6.40
N PRO A 87 12.95 1.66 6.85
CA PRO A 87 13.55 2.76 6.10
C PRO A 87 13.82 2.34 4.65
N ALA A 88 13.60 3.26 3.71
CA ALA A 88 14.06 3.07 2.34
C ALA A 88 15.58 2.92 2.33
N ASP A 89 16.09 1.97 1.55
CA ASP A 89 17.53 1.81 1.39
C ASP A 89 18.04 2.90 0.43
N VAL A 90 19.02 3.69 0.88
CA VAL A 90 19.64 4.80 0.14
C VAL A 90 20.82 4.31 -0.69
#